data_AF-A0A448XLV2-F1
#
_entry.id   AF-A0A448XLV2-F1
#
_cell.length_a   1.000
_cell.length_b   1.000
_cell.length_c   1.000
_cell.angle_alpha   90.00
_cell.angle_beta   90.00
_cell.angle_gamma   90.00
#
_symmetry.space_group_name_H-M   'P 1'
#
loop_
_entity.id
_entity.type
_entity.pdbx_description
1 polymer ?
#
loop_
_entity_poly.entity_id
_entity_poly.type
_entity_poly.pdbx_seq_one_letter_code
_entity_poly.pdbx_strand_id
1 'polypeptide(L)'
;MSIPFVYEYLPHLGYRKRIHLMNPMIPGLSGVKMSSSEIDSKIDLLDSADLVMHKIRHSVCQEGVTAANGNGLLAFMRYVVFPLAGDGLLSR
;
A
#
# COMPACT_ATOMS: atom_id res chain seq x y z
N MET A 1 -13.31 12.80 8.96
CA MET A 1 -14.60 12.65 8.25
C MET A 1 -14.51 11.35 7.45
N SER A 2 -15.24 10.31 7.83
CA SER A 2 -15.17 8.99 7.20
C SER A 2 -16.12 8.90 5.99
N ILE A 3 -15.83 8.05 5.01
CA ILE A 3 -16.66 7.90 3.80
C ILE A 3 -18.13 7.59 4.12
N PRO A 4 -18.46 6.72 5.09
CA PRO A 4 -19.85 6.49 5.51
C PRO A 4 -20.54 7.78 5.98
N PHE A 5 -19.84 8.62 6.74
CA PHE A 5 -20.36 9.91 7.19
C PHE A 5 -20.60 10.87 6.02
N VAL A 6 -19.68 10.95 5.07
CA VAL A 6 -19.86 11.80 3.88
C VAL A 6 -21.07 11.35 3.06
N TYR A 7 -21.25 10.04 2.91
CA TYR A 7 -22.34 9.44 2.16
C TYR A 7 -23.72 9.68 2.80
N GLU A 8 -23.81 9.61 4.12
CA GLU A 8 -25.06 9.77 4.87
C GLU A 8 -25.48 11.24 5.00
N TYR A 9 -24.53 12.15 5.27
CA TYR A 9 -24.87 13.53 5.64
C TYR A 9 -24.87 14.52 4.45
N LEU A 10 -24.13 14.29 3.37
CA LEU A 10 -24.14 15.18 2.18
C LEU A 10 -25.52 15.28 1.50
N PRO A 11 -26.31 14.20 1.35
CA PRO A 11 -27.64 14.30 0.76
C PRO A 11 -28.59 15.17 1.58
N HIS A 12 -28.50 15.13 2.91
CA HIS A 12 -29.28 15.97 3.82
C HIS A 12 -28.96 17.47 3.69
N LEU A 13 -27.76 17.80 3.20
CA LEU A 13 -27.30 19.16 2.93
C LEU A 13 -27.61 19.62 1.48
N GLY A 14 -28.37 18.85 0.70
CA GLY A 14 -28.73 19.18 -0.68
C GLY A 14 -27.66 18.85 -1.73
N TYR A 15 -26.56 18.19 -1.33
CA TYR A 15 -25.51 17.78 -2.27
C TYR A 15 -25.84 16.45 -2.95
N ARG A 16 -25.46 16.32 -4.22
CA ARG A 16 -25.55 15.04 -4.94
C ARG A 16 -24.63 14.00 -4.33
N LYS A 17 -25.12 12.76 -4.26
CA LYS A 17 -24.38 11.57 -3.88
C LYS A 17 -23.15 11.40 -4.77
N ARG A 18 -21.97 11.24 -4.17
CA ARG A 18 -20.70 11.08 -4.89
C ARG A 18 -20.28 9.62 -4.92
N ILE A 19 -19.52 9.25 -5.95
CA ILE A 19 -18.89 7.93 -6.04
C ILE A 19 -17.58 7.98 -5.25
N HIS A 20 -17.36 6.98 -4.40
CA HIS A 20 -16.14 6.83 -3.61
C HIS A 20 -15.36 5.63 -4.15
N LEU A 21 -14.27 5.89 -4.86
CA LEU A 21 -13.34 4.86 -5.29
C LEU A 21 -12.22 4.77 -4.25
N MET A 22 -12.09 3.62 -3.59
CA MET A 22 -11.02 3.37 -2.61
C MET A 22 -10.02 2.39 -3.17
N ASN A 23 -8.74 2.74 -3.09
CA ASN A 23 -7.67 1.82 -3.42
C ASN A 23 -7.42 0.87 -2.24
N PRO A 24 -7.01 -0.38 -2.51
CA PRO A 24 -6.63 -1.32 -1.47
C PRO A 24 -5.46 -0.76 -0.65
N MET A 25 -5.54 -0.95 0.66
CA MET A 25 -4.47 -0.53 1.58
C MET A 25 -3.32 -1.53 1.51
N ILE A 26 -2.11 -1.04 1.25
CA ILE A 26 -0.90 -1.86 1.21
C ILE A 26 -0.32 -1.93 2.64
N PRO A 27 -0.04 -3.13 3.18
CA PRO A 27 0.62 -3.29 4.46
C PRO A 27 2.03 -2.67 4.43
N GLY A 28 2.47 -2.14 5.56
CA GLY A 28 3.84 -1.62 5.71
C GLY A 28 4.86 -2.77 5.71
N LEU A 29 6.14 -2.44 5.51
CA LEU A 29 7.24 -3.43 5.51
C LEU A 29 7.35 -4.20 6.84
N SER A 30 6.89 -3.60 7.95
CA SER A 30 6.84 -4.22 9.28
C SER A 30 5.45 -4.78 9.67
N GLY A 31 4.53 -4.93 8.71
CA GLY A 31 3.33 -5.76 8.82
C GLY A 31 1.99 -5.06 9.11
N VAL A 32 1.94 -4.03 9.96
CA VAL A 32 0.62 -3.55 10.45
C VAL A 32 0.02 -2.41 9.63
N LYS A 33 0.81 -1.38 9.34
CA LYS A 33 0.33 -0.19 8.63
C LYS A 33 1.51 0.59 8.09
N MET A 34 1.45 0.99 6.82
CA MET A 34 2.40 1.97 6.28
C MET A 34 2.07 3.32 6.92
N SER A 35 2.97 3.85 7.75
CA SER A 35 2.76 5.13 8.43
C SER A 35 3.97 6.02 8.25
N SER A 36 3.75 7.33 8.12
CA SER A 36 4.85 8.31 8.07
C SER A 36 5.58 8.43 9.41
N SER A 37 5.06 7.83 10.48
CA SER A 37 5.62 7.89 11.83
C SER A 37 6.73 6.87 12.05
N GLU A 38 6.74 5.78 11.29
CA GLU A 38 7.74 4.71 11.38
C GLU A 38 8.59 4.71 10.10
N ILE A 39 9.81 5.22 10.20
CA ILE A 39 10.73 5.44 9.06
C ILE A 39 11.01 4.13 8.30
N ASP A 40 11.08 3.01 9.02
CA ASP A 40 11.34 1.69 8.45
C ASP A 40 10.09 1.01 7.87
N SER A 41 8.90 1.57 8.12
CA SER A 41 7.63 0.97 7.64
C SER A 41 7.30 1.28 6.19
N LYS A 42 8.00 2.27 5.58
CA LYS A 42 7.72 2.81 4.25
C LYS A 42 9.01 2.99 3.43
N ILE A 43 8.92 2.72 2.12
CA ILE A 43 9.92 3.11 1.13
C ILE A 43 9.52 4.49 0.59
N ASP A 44 10.39 5.47 0.73
CA ASP A 44 10.18 6.80 0.18
C ASP A 44 10.81 6.95 -1.21
N LEU A 45 10.32 7.91 -1.98
CA LEU A 45 10.82 8.20 -3.33
C LEU A 45 12.24 8.76 -3.32
N LEU A 46 12.65 9.36 -2.19
CA LEU A 46 13.97 9.97 -2.00
C LEU A 46 14.92 9.08 -1.19
N ASP A 47 14.54 7.83 -0.89
CA ASP A 47 15.44 6.89 -0.23
C ASP A 47 16.61 6.54 -1.16
N SER A 48 17.84 6.57 -0.63
CA SER A 48 18.99 6.06 -1.36
C SER A 48 18.92 4.54 -1.51
N ALA A 49 19.61 4.00 -2.51
CA ALA A 49 19.63 2.55 -2.76
C ALA A 49 20.04 1.73 -1.52
N ASP A 50 21.00 2.22 -0.73
CA ASP A 50 21.45 1.58 0.50
C ASP A 50 20.36 1.53 1.57
N LEU A 51 19.59 2.62 1.73
CA LEU A 51 18.46 2.68 2.66
C LEU A 51 17.34 1.74 2.22
N VAL A 52 17.04 1.68 0.93
CA VAL A 52 16.05 0.75 0.38
C VAL A 52 16.46 -0.70 0.67
N MET A 53 17.72 -1.05 0.42
CA MET A 53 18.23 -2.40 0.70
C MET A 53 18.20 -2.72 2.20
N HIS A 54 18.53 -1.76 3.06
CA HIS A 54 18.43 -1.91 4.51
C HIS A 54 16.99 -2.21 4.94
N LYS A 55 16.02 -1.44 4.44
CA LYS A 55 14.59 -1.59 4.74
C LYS A 55 14.02 -2.92 4.23
N ILE A 56 14.42 -3.36 3.04
CA ILE A 56 14.00 -4.67 2.50
C ILE A 56 14.54 -5.80 3.38
N ARG A 57 15.80 -5.74 3.82
CA ARG A 57 16.39 -6.77 4.69
C ARG A 57 15.72 -6.86 6.06
N HIS A 58 15.24 -5.73 6.59
CA HIS A 58 14.52 -5.68 7.86
C HIS A 58 13.01 -5.92 7.72
N SER A 59 12.51 -6.11 6.50
CA SER A 59 11.08 -6.32 6.26
C SER A 59 10.63 -7.72 6.71
N VAL A 60 9.39 -7.80 7.19
CA VAL A 60 8.81 -9.05 7.65
C VAL A 60 8.28 -9.84 6.45
N CYS A 61 8.98 -10.91 6.09
CA CYS A 61 8.59 -11.82 5.01
C CYS A 61 8.63 -13.28 5.48
N GLN A 62 7.64 -13.66 6.29
CA GLN A 62 7.49 -15.04 6.76
C GLN A 62 7.03 -15.99 5.64
N GLU A 63 7.60 -17.19 5.62
CA GLU A 63 7.23 -18.24 4.68
C GLU A 63 5.77 -18.67 4.87
N GLY A 64 5.03 -18.84 3.76
CA GLY A 64 3.60 -19.18 3.79
C GLY A 64 2.64 -17.98 3.94
N VAL A 65 3.15 -16.77 4.23
CA VAL A 65 2.30 -15.56 4.32
C VAL A 65 2.22 -14.90 2.95
N THR A 66 1.02 -14.93 2.34
CA THR A 66 0.75 -14.29 1.05
C THR A 66 0.61 -12.77 1.16
N ALA A 67 0.65 -12.07 0.02
CA ALA A 67 0.39 -10.62 -0.05
C ALA A 67 -0.97 -10.20 0.56
N ALA A 68 -1.97 -11.07 0.54
CA ALA A 68 -3.29 -10.81 1.14
C ALA A 68 -3.30 -10.99 2.66
N ASN A 69 -2.35 -11.76 3.21
CA ASN A 69 -2.29 -12.13 4.62
C ASN A 69 -1.33 -11.24 5.43
N GLY A 70 -0.90 -10.09 4.87
CA GLY A 70 -0.10 -9.10 5.60
C GLY A 70 1.39 -9.06 5.25
N ASN A 71 1.85 -9.79 4.22
CA ASN A 71 3.22 -9.64 3.74
C ASN A 71 3.38 -8.31 2.98
N GLY A 72 3.98 -7.32 3.66
CA GLY A 72 4.23 -5.97 3.14
C GLY A 72 5.04 -5.95 1.84
N LEU A 73 6.08 -6.79 1.76
CA LEU A 73 6.97 -6.83 0.61
C LEU A 73 6.28 -7.42 -0.63
N LEU A 74 5.58 -8.55 -0.47
CA LEU A 74 4.81 -9.16 -1.57
C LEU A 74 3.64 -8.29 -2.03
N ALA A 75 2.98 -7.59 -1.10
CA ALA A 75 1.94 -6.64 -1.44
C ALA A 75 2.51 -5.46 -2.24
N PHE A 76 3.68 -4.93 -1.87
CA PHE A 76 4.35 -3.88 -2.61
C PHE A 76 4.73 -4.34 -4.04
N MET A 77 5.24 -5.55 -4.19
CA MET A 77 5.51 -6.12 -5.52
C MET A 77 4.25 -6.19 -6.39
N ARG A 78 3.13 -6.67 -5.83
CA ARG A 78 1.88 -6.83 -6.57
C ARG A 78 1.23 -5.51 -6.99
N TYR A 79 1.22 -4.52 -6.11
CA TYR A 79 0.48 -3.27 -6.34
C TYR A 79 1.34 -2.15 -6.95
N VAL A 80 2.67 -2.24 -6.86
CA VAL A 80 3.59 -1.21 -7.36
C VAL A 80 4.49 -1.76 -8.46
N VAL A 81 5.26 -2.82 -8.18
CA VAL A 81 6.29 -3.31 -9.11
C VAL A 81 5.67 -3.93 -10.37
N PHE A 82 4.71 -4.84 -10.24
CA PHE A 82 4.12 -5.50 -11.41
C PHE A 82 3.34 -4.54 -12.33
N PRO A 83 2.51 -3.61 -11.83
CA PRO A 83 1.86 -2.63 -12.69
C PRO A 83 2.85 -1.69 -13.41
N LEU A 84 3.99 -1.39 -12.78
CA LEU A 84 5.03 -0.56 -13.40
C LEU A 84 5.90 -1.32 -14.40
N ALA A 85 6.18 -2.61 -14.14
CA ALA A 85 7.04 -3.43 -14.97
C ALA A 85 6.37 -3.81 -16.32
N GLY A 86 5.04 -3.81 -16.37
CA GLY A 86 4.27 -4.24 -17.55
C GLY A 86 4.48 -5.71 -17.93
N ASP A 87 3.68 -6.21 -18.88
CA ASP A 87 3.75 -7.60 -19.38
C ASP A 87 5.11 -7.98 -20.02
N GLY A 88 6.02 -7.01 -20.20
CA GLY A 88 7.33 -7.20 -20.83
C GLY A 88 8.38 -7.92 -19.97
N LEU A 89 8.16 -8.08 -18.66
CA LEU A 89 9.13 -8.76 -17.77
C LEU A 89 8.81 -10.23 -17.50
N LEU A 90 7.56 -10.66 -17.72
CA LEU A 90 7.11 -12.06 -17.54
C LEU A 90 7.16 -12.88 -18.85
N SER A 91 7.47 -12.23 -19.98
CA SER A 91 7.52 -12.83 -21.32
C SER A 91 8.94 -13.12 -21.82
N ARG A 92 9.95 -13.11 -20.92
CA ARG A 92 11.34 -13.45 -21.21
C ARG A 92 11.86 -14.57 -20.32
#